data_AF-F0YS70-F1
#
_entry.id   AF-F0YS70-F1
#
_cell.length_a   1.000
_cell.length_b   1.000
_cell.length_c   1.000
_cell.angle_alpha   90.00
_cell.angle_beta   90.00
_cell.angle_gamma   90.00
#
_symmetry.space_group_name_H-M   'P 1'
#
loop_
_entity.id
_entity.type
_entity.pdbx_description
1 polymer ?
#
loop_
_entity_poly.entity_id
_entity_poly.type
_entity_poly.pdbx_seq_one_letter_code
_entity_poly.pdbx_strand_id
1 'polypeptide(L)'
;MAAFGAARCQATVGRELEDDDEAVTVVPGDAEEAPAPTTLVLLMASHIASADRLCALGDALRAASAAQTAAPDGILLSWSAEEAWRESARRLVKECDCDAVECAGRRSQFEHLAALGALVAHRWGKKRSVWCFFGDDDDLAHPSRTAEYRA
;
A
#
# COMPACT_ATOMS: atom_id res chain seq x y z
N MET A 1 33.84 9.61 20.82
CA MET A 1 34.36 9.76 19.44
C MET A 1 34.31 8.42 18.75
N ALA A 2 33.27 8.15 17.96
CA ALA A 2 33.16 6.96 17.12
C ALA A 2 32.89 7.41 15.68
N ALA A 3 33.80 7.06 14.78
CA ALA A 3 33.74 7.41 13.37
C ALA A 3 32.79 6.47 12.63
N PHE A 4 31.73 7.01 12.03
CA PHE A 4 30.87 6.29 11.10
C PHE A 4 31.53 6.27 9.72
N GLY A 5 31.90 5.08 9.26
CA GLY A 5 32.46 4.84 7.94
C GLY A 5 31.39 4.98 6.85
N ALA A 6 31.66 5.83 5.87
CA ALA A 6 30.89 5.93 4.64
C ALA A 6 31.23 4.74 3.72
N ALA A 7 30.29 3.83 3.52
CA ALA A 7 30.39 2.80 2.49
C ALA A 7 30.05 3.44 1.13
N ARG A 8 31.05 3.51 0.24
CA ARG A 8 30.87 3.86 -1.18
C ARG A 8 30.29 2.66 -1.93
N CYS A 9 29.02 2.74 -2.35
CA CYS A 9 28.50 1.88 -3.41
C CYS A 9 29.09 2.35 -4.75
N GLN A 10 30.01 1.55 -5.31
CA GLN A 10 30.44 1.70 -6.70
C GLN A 10 29.39 1.00 -7.58
N ALA A 11 28.66 1.77 -8.38
CA ALA A 11 27.82 1.23 -9.45
C ALA A 11 28.72 0.97 -10.67
N THR A 12 28.91 -0.31 -11.00
CA THR A 12 29.52 -0.74 -12.26
C THR A 12 28.48 -0.54 -13.38
N VAL A 13 28.67 0.50 -14.19
CA VAL A 13 27.99 0.65 -15.48
C VAL A 13 28.78 -0.15 -16.49
N GLY A 14 28.15 -1.15 -17.10
CA GLY A 14 28.80 -1.95 -18.14
C GLY A 14 28.03 -3.17 -18.56
N ARG A 15 26.93 -2.98 -19.29
CA ARG A 15 26.55 -3.85 -20.39
C ARG A 15 25.59 -3.11 -21.32
N GLU A 16 26.05 -2.82 -22.52
CA GLU A 16 25.19 -2.43 -23.64
C GLU A 16 24.22 -3.60 -23.87
N LEU A 17 22.93 -3.36 -23.62
CA LEU A 17 21.86 -4.26 -24.00
C LEU A 17 21.63 -4.03 -25.48
N GLU A 18 22.03 -5.01 -26.28
CA GLU A 18 21.67 -5.09 -27.69
C GLU A 18 20.14 -5.23 -27.76
N ASP A 19 19.50 -4.30 -28.48
CA ASP A 19 18.06 -4.25 -28.73
C ASP A 19 17.64 -5.45 -29.62
N ASP A 20 17.41 -6.60 -29.00
CA ASP A 20 16.63 -7.69 -29.61
C ASP A 20 15.15 -7.33 -29.51
N ASP A 21 14.68 -6.62 -30.53
CA ASP A 21 13.28 -6.23 -30.78
C ASP A 21 12.44 -7.46 -31.21
N GLU A 22 12.43 -8.51 -30.39
CA GLU A 22 11.51 -9.64 -30.57
C GLU A 22 10.10 -9.18 -30.14
N ALA A 23 9.24 -9.00 -31.13
CA ALA A 23 7.84 -8.67 -30.93
C ALA A 23 7.15 -9.71 -30.02
N VAL A 24 6.96 -9.36 -28.75
CA VAL A 24 6.18 -10.13 -27.78
C VAL A 24 4.73 -10.19 -28.28
N THR A 25 4.36 -11.32 -28.88
CA THR A 25 2.99 -11.55 -29.33
C THR A 25 2.17 -11.97 -28.12
N VAL A 26 1.43 -11.02 -27.54
CA VAL A 26 0.47 -11.31 -26.47
C VAL A 26 -0.68 -12.10 -27.10
N VAL A 27 -0.71 -13.42 -26.87
CA VAL A 27 -1.83 -14.27 -27.25
C VAL A 27 -2.95 -14.04 -26.22
N PRO A 28 -4.14 -13.55 -26.61
CA PRO A 28 -5.25 -13.44 -25.68
C PRO A 28 -5.65 -14.85 -25.23
N GLY A 29 -5.38 -15.17 -23.97
CA GLY A 29 -5.95 -16.35 -23.34
C GLY A 29 -7.46 -16.13 -23.16
N ASP A 30 -8.24 -17.19 -23.36
CA ASP A 30 -9.65 -17.22 -22.97
C ASP A 30 -9.73 -16.96 -21.46
N ALA A 31 -9.91 -15.69 -21.09
CA ALA A 31 -9.98 -15.27 -19.70
C ALA A 31 -11.33 -15.72 -19.14
N GLU A 32 -11.33 -16.90 -18.51
CA GLU A 32 -12.44 -17.32 -17.66
C GLU A 32 -12.65 -16.23 -16.59
N GLU A 33 -13.86 -15.68 -16.53
CA GLU A 33 -14.18 -14.53 -15.69
C GLU A 33 -14.00 -14.92 -14.22
N ALA A 34 -12.99 -14.33 -13.57
CA ALA A 34 -12.67 -14.67 -12.18
C ALA A 34 -13.88 -14.32 -11.28
N PRO A 35 -14.27 -15.20 -10.34
CA PRO A 35 -15.43 -14.95 -9.50
C PRO A 35 -15.21 -13.70 -8.63
N ALA A 36 -16.25 -12.86 -8.54
CA ALA A 36 -16.23 -11.64 -7.73
C ALA A 36 -15.81 -11.91 -6.27
N PRO A 37 -15.01 -11.03 -5.64
CA PRO A 37 -14.50 -11.25 -4.30
C PRO A 37 -15.59 -11.18 -3.22
N THR A 38 -15.52 -12.13 -2.29
CA THR A 38 -16.32 -12.06 -1.06
C THR A 38 -15.75 -11.09 -0.04
N THR A 39 -14.48 -10.71 -0.18
CA THR A 39 -13.79 -9.80 0.73
C THR A 39 -12.83 -8.94 -0.07
N LEU A 40 -12.91 -7.63 0.09
CA LEU A 40 -12.09 -6.64 -0.59
C LEU A 40 -11.36 -5.78 0.46
N VAL A 41 -10.03 -5.78 0.42
CA VAL A 41 -9.17 -5.10 1.39
C VAL A 41 -8.34 -4.03 0.69
N LEU A 42 -8.36 -2.81 1.23
CA LEU A 42 -7.46 -1.74 0.79
C LEU A 42 -6.13 -1.85 1.54
N LEU A 43 -5.02 -1.88 0.80
CA LEU A 43 -3.67 -1.87 1.34
C LEU A 43 -3.02 -0.50 1.06
N MET A 44 -2.53 0.14 2.11
CA MET A 44 -1.87 1.45 2.02
C MET A 44 -0.49 1.41 2.68
N ALA A 45 0.45 2.16 2.10
CA ALA A 45 1.78 2.35 2.65
C ALA A 45 2.07 3.84 2.79
N SER A 46 2.61 4.29 3.93
CA SER A 46 2.92 5.72 4.11
C SER A 46 4.23 5.95 4.85
N HIS A 47 5.01 6.93 4.37
CA HIS A 47 6.11 7.50 5.11
C HIS A 47 5.83 8.98 5.41
N ILE A 48 5.64 9.30 6.69
CA ILE A 48 5.22 10.62 7.16
C ILE A 48 6.45 11.43 7.57
N ALA A 49 6.90 12.29 6.66
CA ALA A 49 8.03 13.20 6.87
C ALA A 49 7.62 14.68 7.05
N SER A 50 6.34 15.01 6.87
CA SER A 50 5.84 16.40 6.98
C SER A 50 4.39 16.46 7.46
N ALA A 51 3.95 17.66 7.86
CA ALA A 51 2.55 17.94 8.15
C ALA A 51 1.66 17.65 6.94
N ASP A 52 2.08 18.05 5.74
CA ASP A 52 1.29 17.85 4.51
C ASP A 52 1.04 16.37 4.23
N ARG A 53 2.06 15.51 4.42
CA ARG A 53 1.90 14.06 4.28
C ARG A 53 0.97 13.47 5.34
N LEU A 54 1.04 13.98 6.57
CA LEU A 54 0.12 13.56 7.63
C LEU A 54 -1.34 13.95 7.30
N CYS A 55 -1.55 15.16 6.80
CA CYS A 55 -2.87 15.64 6.38
C CYS A 55 -3.40 14.82 5.19
N ALA A 56 -2.58 14.62 4.15
CA ALA A 56 -2.94 13.84 2.97
C ALA A 56 -3.34 12.41 3.35
N LEU A 57 -2.57 11.73 4.21
CA LEU A 57 -2.92 10.41 4.71
C LEU A 57 -4.26 10.43 5.44
N GLY A 58 -4.51 11.46 6.25
CA GLY A 58 -5.78 11.58 6.97
C GLY A 58 -6.97 11.74 6.03
N ASP A 59 -6.81 12.53 4.97
CA ASP A 59 -7.87 12.73 3.98
C ASP A 59 -8.09 11.47 3.13
N ALA A 60 -7.02 10.76 2.74
CA ALA A 60 -7.10 9.49 2.04
C ALA A 60 -7.80 8.41 2.88
N LEU A 61 -7.43 8.25 4.16
CA LEU A 61 -8.07 7.28 5.07
C LEU A 61 -9.55 7.61 5.33
N ARG A 62 -9.89 8.90 5.48
CA ARG A 62 -11.28 9.34 5.61
C ARG A 62 -12.06 9.09 4.33
N ALA A 63 -11.50 9.38 3.17
CA ALA A 63 -12.16 9.12 1.89
C ALA A 63 -12.41 7.61 1.69
N ALA A 64 -11.43 6.78 2.02
CA ALA A 64 -11.56 5.32 1.93
C ALA A 64 -12.60 4.75 2.89
N SER A 65 -12.67 5.26 4.12
CA SER A 65 -13.66 4.82 5.13
C SER A 65 -15.06 5.39 4.89
N ALA A 66 -15.17 6.60 4.35
CA ALA A 66 -16.43 7.31 4.09
C ALA A 66 -17.07 6.96 2.74
N ALA A 67 -16.55 6.00 1.97
CA ALA A 67 -17.11 5.58 0.68
C ALA A 67 -18.55 5.06 0.85
N GLN A 68 -19.52 5.94 0.57
CA GLN A 68 -20.92 5.77 0.97
C GLN A 68 -21.70 4.70 0.20
N THR A 69 -21.20 4.25 -0.96
CA THR A 69 -21.88 3.23 -1.78
C THR A 69 -21.31 1.83 -1.57
N ALA A 70 -20.01 1.71 -1.29
CA ALA A 70 -19.37 0.47 -0.84
C ALA A 70 -18.00 0.78 -0.23
N ALA A 71 -17.84 0.60 1.08
CA ALA A 71 -16.53 0.63 1.71
C ALA A 71 -15.77 -0.69 1.47
N PRO A 72 -14.42 -0.69 1.47
CA PRO A 72 -13.68 -1.93 1.60
C PRO A 72 -14.04 -2.64 2.91
N ASP A 73 -13.93 -3.97 2.94
CA ASP A 73 -14.16 -4.77 4.16
C ASP A 73 -13.09 -4.53 5.23
N GLY A 74 -11.96 -3.93 4.84
CA GLY A 74 -10.91 -3.49 5.75
C GLY A 74 -9.91 -2.58 5.05
N ILE A 75 -9.30 -1.71 5.84
CA ILE A 75 -8.17 -0.88 5.44
C ILE A 75 -6.97 -1.35 6.27
N LEU A 76 -5.92 -1.78 5.59
CA LEU A 76 -4.64 -2.13 6.21
C LEU A 76 -3.59 -1.08 5.86
N LEU A 77 -2.99 -0.47 6.88
CA LEU A 77 -1.96 0.55 6.71
C LEU A 77 -0.62 0.08 7.27
N SER A 78 0.43 0.09 6.44
CA SER A 78 1.81 0.02 6.93
C SER A 78 2.41 1.41 6.88
N TRP A 79 2.87 1.93 8.02
CA TRP A 79 3.33 3.31 8.08
C TRP A 79 4.62 3.46 8.86
N SER A 80 5.39 4.47 8.51
CA SER A 80 6.54 4.95 9.27
C SER A 80 6.49 6.48 9.35
N ALA A 81 7.15 7.06 10.35
CA ALA A 81 7.19 8.50 10.49
C ALA A 81 8.55 8.97 11.03
N GLU A 82 8.95 10.17 10.63
CA GLU A 82 9.99 10.91 11.33
C GLU A 82 9.56 11.20 12.78
N GLU A 83 10.53 11.37 13.67
CA GLU A 83 10.29 11.49 15.12
C GLU A 83 9.30 12.62 15.46
N ALA A 84 9.41 13.76 14.76
CA ALA A 84 8.55 14.92 14.97
C ALA A 84 7.06 14.65 14.70
N TRP A 85 6.75 13.65 13.86
CA TRP A 85 5.39 13.37 13.40
C TRP A 85 4.80 12.08 13.98
N ARG A 86 5.61 11.23 14.61
CA ARG A 86 5.21 9.88 15.04
C ARG A 86 3.99 9.88 15.96
N GLU A 87 3.95 10.78 16.94
CA GLU A 87 2.83 10.86 17.89
C GLU A 87 1.53 11.32 17.20
N SER A 88 1.62 12.31 16.31
CA SER A 88 0.47 12.78 15.54
C SER A 88 -0.05 11.72 14.58
N ALA A 89 0.85 10.95 13.95
CA ALA A 89 0.50 9.81 13.10
C ALA A 89 -0.24 8.72 13.89
N ARG A 90 0.22 8.35 15.09
CA ARG A 90 -0.48 7.37 15.96
C ARG A 90 -1.90 7.80 16.29
N ARG A 91 -2.11 9.10 16.57
CA ARG A 91 -3.45 9.64 16.86
C ARG A 91 -4.34 9.54 15.63
N LEU A 92 -3.86 9.99 14.47
CA LEU A 92 -4.60 9.91 13.22
C LEU A 92 -5.02 8.46 12.91
N VAL A 93 -4.07 7.51 12.96
CA VAL A 93 -4.33 6.09 12.68
C VAL A 93 -5.39 5.52 13.62
N LYS A 94 -5.35 5.90 14.91
CA LYS A 94 -6.36 5.50 15.90
C LYS A 94 -7.73 6.10 15.63
N GLU A 95 -7.79 7.35 15.16
CA GLU A 95 -9.04 8.05 14.84
C GLU A 95 -9.75 7.47 13.60
N CYS A 96 -8.99 6.97 12.63
CA CYS A 96 -9.51 6.43 11.36
C CYS A 96 -9.98 4.97 11.42
N ASP A 97 -9.89 4.29 12.56
CA ASP A 97 -10.31 2.89 12.78
C ASP A 97 -9.79 1.91 11.70
N CYS A 98 -8.51 2.05 11.33
CA CYS A 98 -7.84 1.14 10.40
C CYS A 98 -6.88 0.19 11.14
N ASP A 99 -6.71 -1.03 10.62
CA ASP A 99 -5.70 -1.94 11.15
C ASP A 99 -4.33 -1.50 10.62
N ALA A 100 -3.40 -1.20 11.52
CA ALA A 100 -2.14 -0.59 11.12
C ALA A 100 -0.90 -1.24 11.74
N VAL A 101 0.20 -1.22 11.00
CA VAL A 101 1.54 -1.61 11.46
C VAL A 101 2.46 -0.41 11.38
N GLU A 102 2.93 0.04 12.54
CA GLU A 102 4.01 1.02 12.65
C GLU A 102 5.36 0.33 12.41
N CYS A 103 6.12 0.82 11.44
CA CYS A 103 7.45 0.37 11.11
C CYS A 103 8.51 1.34 11.64
N ALA A 104 9.59 0.79 12.18
CA ALA A 104 10.76 1.58 12.57
C ALA A 104 11.56 2.02 11.34
N GLY A 105 11.95 3.29 11.33
CA GLY A 105 12.78 3.90 10.29
C GLY A 105 12.05 4.07 8.96
N ARG A 106 12.75 4.65 7.98
CA ARG A 106 12.24 4.78 6.61
C ARG A 106 12.27 3.40 5.92
N ARG A 107 11.18 3.05 5.26
CA ARG A 107 11.04 1.82 4.48
C ARG A 107 10.67 2.15 3.04
N SER A 108 11.03 1.25 2.14
CA SER A 108 10.53 1.25 0.78
C SER A 108 9.06 0.82 0.74
N GLN A 109 8.36 1.15 -0.34
CA GLN A 109 6.98 0.73 -0.56
C GLN A 109 6.85 -0.81 -0.52
N PHE A 110 7.78 -1.54 -1.14
CA PHE A 110 7.77 -3.01 -1.14
C PHE A 110 7.92 -3.61 0.26
N GLU A 111 8.75 -3.02 1.13
CA GLU A 111 8.89 -3.47 2.51
C GLU A 111 7.60 -3.25 3.31
N HIS A 112 6.93 -2.11 3.10
CA HIS A 112 5.62 -1.85 3.68
C HIS A 112 4.57 -2.86 3.21
N LEU A 113 4.51 -3.15 1.91
CA LEU A 113 3.56 -4.13 1.35
C LEU A 113 3.83 -5.56 1.86
N ALA A 114 5.10 -5.95 2.02
CA ALA A 114 5.46 -7.25 2.58
C ALA A 114 4.94 -7.40 4.03
N ALA A 115 4.99 -6.33 4.84
CA ALA A 115 4.44 -6.35 6.19
C ALA A 115 2.92 -6.54 6.21
N LEU A 116 2.21 -6.01 5.21
CA LEU A 116 0.75 -6.14 5.10
C LEU A 116 0.30 -7.53 4.68
N GLY A 117 1.06 -8.24 3.85
CA GLY A 117 0.69 -9.59 3.39
C GLY A 117 0.44 -10.57 4.54
N ALA A 118 1.25 -10.49 5.60
CA ALA A 118 1.07 -11.29 6.81
C ALA A 118 -0.23 -10.95 7.56
N LEU A 119 -0.59 -9.66 7.63
CA LEU A 119 -1.84 -9.21 8.26
C LEU A 119 -3.07 -9.69 7.49
N VAL A 120 -3.05 -9.62 6.16
CA VAL A 120 -4.14 -10.11 5.31
C VAL A 120 -4.36 -11.60 5.59
N ALA A 121 -3.29 -12.40 5.56
CA ALA A 121 -3.37 -13.83 5.83
C ALA A 121 -3.87 -14.12 7.25
N HIS A 122 -3.42 -13.37 8.26
CA HIS A 122 -3.86 -13.55 9.63
C HIS A 122 -5.36 -13.25 9.82
N ARG A 123 -5.84 -12.13 9.27
CA ARG A 123 -7.19 -11.63 9.51
C ARG A 123 -8.25 -12.27 8.62
N TRP A 124 -7.91 -12.57 7.37
CA TRP A 124 -8.85 -13.10 6.38
C TRP A 124 -8.44 -14.43 5.75
N GLY A 125 -7.38 -15.10 6.24
CA GLY A 125 -6.91 -16.38 5.66
C GLY A 125 -7.90 -17.55 5.69
N LYS A 126 -9.02 -17.42 6.41
CA LYS A 126 -10.13 -18.40 6.40
C LYS A 126 -11.24 -18.08 5.38
N LYS A 127 -11.17 -16.93 4.71
CA LYS A 127 -12.16 -16.51 3.71
C LYS A 127 -11.91 -17.24 2.39
N ARG A 128 -12.99 -17.46 1.63
CA ARG A 128 -12.93 -18.18 0.34
C ARG A 128 -12.25 -17.38 -0.76
N SER A 129 -12.47 -16.06 -0.80
CA SER A 129 -11.88 -15.16 -1.78
C SER A 129 -11.63 -13.80 -1.14
N VAL A 130 -10.35 -13.39 -1.11
CA VAL A 130 -9.88 -12.11 -0.61
C VAL A 130 -9.14 -11.42 -1.75
N TRP A 131 -9.65 -10.29 -2.20
CA TRP A 131 -8.96 -9.44 -3.15
C TRP A 131 -8.38 -8.24 -2.42
N CYS A 132 -7.16 -7.88 -2.80
CA CYS A 132 -6.48 -6.72 -2.27
C CYS A 132 -6.32 -5.71 -3.40
N PHE A 133 -6.51 -4.44 -3.08
CA PHE A 133 -6.17 -3.34 -3.96
C PHE A 133 -5.31 -2.34 -3.20
N PHE A 134 -4.50 -1.59 -3.94
CA PHE A 134 -3.53 -0.66 -3.37
C PHE A 134 -4.03 0.76 -3.58
N GLY A 135 -3.79 1.61 -2.60
CA GLY A 135 -3.99 3.06 -2.71
C GLY A 135 -2.81 3.78 -2.10
N ASP A 136 -2.42 4.88 -2.73
CA ASP A 136 -1.39 5.75 -2.18
C ASP A 136 -1.97 6.57 -1.02
N ASP A 137 -1.10 7.05 -0.13
CA ASP A 137 -1.45 7.81 1.06
C ASP A 137 -1.85 9.26 0.79
N ASP A 138 -1.92 9.67 -0.47
CA ASP A 138 -2.48 10.93 -0.94
C ASP A 138 -3.60 10.76 -1.99
N ASP A 139 -4.00 9.52 -2.26
CA ASP A 139 -5.11 9.22 -3.16
C ASP A 139 -6.46 9.36 -2.46
N LEU A 140 -7.32 10.24 -2.99
CA LEU A 140 -8.71 10.31 -2.58
C LEU A 140 -9.51 9.21 -3.27
N ALA A 141 -9.96 8.23 -2.48
CA ALA A 141 -10.77 7.13 -2.98
C ALA A 141 -12.09 7.63 -3.61
N HIS A 142 -12.34 7.26 -4.87
CA HIS A 142 -13.63 7.52 -5.50
C HIS A 142 -14.73 6.70 -4.80
N PRO A 143 -15.88 7.28 -4.44
CA PRO A 143 -16.91 6.59 -3.65
C PRO A 143 -17.42 5.28 -4.25
N SER A 144 -17.36 5.15 -5.58
CA SER A 144 -17.85 3.98 -6.32
C SER A 144 -16.78 2.93 -6.64
N ARG A 145 -15.49 3.19 -6.36
CA ARG A 145 -14.41 2.31 -6.81
C ARG A 145 -14.53 0.88 -6.27
N THR A 146 -14.89 0.74 -4.99
CA THR A 146 -15.12 -0.56 -4.37
C THR A 146 -16.28 -1.32 -5.02
N ALA A 147 -17.33 -0.61 -5.48
CA ALA A 147 -18.48 -1.23 -6.12
C ALA A 147 -18.11 -1.84 -7.48
N GLU A 148 -17.22 -1.19 -8.23
CA GLU A 148 -16.68 -1.71 -9.51
C GLU A 148 -15.97 -3.06 -9.31
N TYR A 149 -15.22 -3.24 -8.22
CA TYR A 149 -14.54 -4.51 -7.93
C TYR A 149 -15.47 -5.63 -7.44
N ARG A 150 -16.72 -5.30 -7.11
CA ARG A 150 -17.73 -6.26 -6.62
C ARG A 150 -18.79 -6.59 -7.68
N ALA A 151 -18.85 -5.83 -8.77
CA ALA A 151 -19.74 -6.08 -9.90
C ALA A 151 -19.26 -7.31 -10.68
#